data_AF-A0A964QVM1-F1
#
_entry.id   AF-A0A964QVM1-F1
#
_cell.length_a   1.000
_cell.length_b   1.000
_cell.length_c   1.000
_cell.angle_alpha   90.00
_cell.angle_beta   90.00
_cell.angle_gamma   90.00
#
_symmetry.space_group_name_H-M   'P 1'
#
loop_
_entity.id
_entity.type
_entity.pdbx_description
1 polymer ?
#
loop_
_entity_poly.entity_id
_entity_poly.type
_entity_poly.pdbx_seq_one_letter_code
_entity_poly.pdbx_strand_id
1 'polypeptide(L)'
;MLRTKSLAARFVFQNNPPVPKWAKMIVAILLLPVCIGAGRTLWMVMRGCGGADITLVPIAAGAGCWVVIYLLLPRPMWIYVLGHELTHAIWVWLFGGSVKKFKATSEGGHVIVDKTNFLIALSPYFFPLYAVMVVAVFGVGHLIWGWKNFFVWFHLLVGAAYAFHVTLTAHVLKTQQSDITSQGYLFSAVVIFLGNVLVLLVGLPLLTAKVDLTTMLGWWFENTGEVIHRLGKMF
;
A
#
# COMPACT_ATOMS: atom_id res chain seq x y z
N MET A 1 2.70 20.23 -11.68
CA MET A 1 1.97 19.02 -12.12
C MET A 1 2.95 17.85 -12.06
N LEU A 2 2.85 16.98 -11.05
CA LEU A 2 3.82 15.88 -10.87
C LEU A 2 3.59 14.80 -11.92
N ARG A 3 4.32 14.89 -13.02
CA ARG A 3 4.60 13.73 -13.88
C ARG A 3 5.83 13.07 -13.30
N THR A 4 5.65 12.14 -12.38
CA THR A 4 6.63 11.10 -12.09
C THR A 4 6.79 10.28 -13.36
N LYS A 5 7.71 10.73 -14.21
CA LYS A 5 8.21 9.93 -15.33
C LYS A 5 9.15 8.91 -14.70
N SER A 6 8.60 7.78 -14.28
CA SER A 6 9.40 6.59 -14.02
C SER A 6 10.04 6.19 -15.35
N LEU A 7 11.25 6.73 -15.60
CA LEU A 7 12.12 6.30 -16.70
C LEU A 7 12.64 4.88 -16.45
N ALA A 8 12.46 4.34 -15.23
CA ALA A 8 12.68 2.94 -14.88
C ALA A 8 11.95 2.00 -15.84
N ALA A 9 10.70 2.31 -16.17
CA ALA A 9 9.90 1.55 -17.13
C ALA A 9 10.53 1.56 -18.54
N ARG A 10 11.03 2.70 -19.03
CA ARG A 10 11.53 2.81 -20.41
C ARG A 10 12.82 2.02 -20.68
N PHE A 11 13.70 1.83 -19.69
CA PHE A 11 14.96 1.14 -19.88
C PHE A 11 14.89 -0.39 -19.71
N VAL A 12 13.98 -0.92 -18.88
CA VAL A 12 13.96 -2.37 -18.59
C VAL A 12 13.06 -3.17 -19.54
N PHE A 13 12.02 -2.56 -20.13
CA PHE A 13 11.15 -3.25 -21.10
C PHE A 13 11.85 -3.67 -22.41
N GLN A 14 13.13 -3.35 -22.59
CA GLN A 14 13.92 -3.84 -23.72
C GLN A 14 14.36 -5.32 -23.59
N ASN A 15 14.41 -5.90 -22.38
CA ASN A 15 15.06 -7.21 -22.17
C ASN A 15 14.11 -8.38 -21.86
N ASN A 16 12.83 -8.14 -21.57
CA ASN A 16 11.81 -9.19 -21.41
C ASN A 16 10.51 -8.72 -22.06
N PRO A 17 9.87 -9.50 -22.95
CA PRO A 17 8.59 -9.11 -23.52
C PRO A 17 7.56 -9.01 -22.38
N PRO A 18 6.93 -7.85 -22.18
CA PRO A 18 5.97 -7.69 -21.10
C PRO A 18 4.76 -8.60 -21.33
N VAL A 19 4.27 -9.24 -20.25
CA VAL A 19 2.97 -9.94 -20.28
C VAL A 19 1.93 -9.01 -20.88
N PRO A 20 1.19 -9.44 -21.92
CA PRO A 20 0.31 -8.55 -22.66
C PRO A 20 -0.83 -8.05 -21.76
N LYS A 21 -1.27 -6.81 -21.99
CA LYS A 21 -2.27 -6.15 -21.14
C LYS A 21 -3.63 -6.89 -21.11
N TRP A 22 -3.99 -7.60 -22.18
CA TRP A 22 -5.22 -8.39 -22.21
C TRP A 22 -5.17 -9.57 -21.23
N ALA A 23 -4.01 -10.21 -21.06
CA ALA A 23 -3.86 -11.30 -20.08
C ALA A 23 -3.98 -10.74 -18.65
N LYS A 24 -3.37 -9.58 -18.38
CA LYS A 24 -3.52 -8.87 -17.10
C LYS A 24 -4.97 -8.44 -16.85
N MET A 25 -5.72 -8.08 -17.89
CA MET A 25 -7.14 -7.76 -17.78
C MET A 25 -7.96 -8.98 -17.31
N ILE A 26 -7.73 -10.15 -17.92
CA ILE A 26 -8.40 -11.40 -17.50
C ILE A 26 -8.10 -11.69 -16.03
N VAL A 27 -6.82 -11.64 -15.63
CA VAL A 27 -6.41 -11.82 -14.23
C VAL A 27 -7.11 -10.82 -13.31
N ALA A 28 -7.18 -9.55 -13.71
CA ALA A 28 -7.82 -8.52 -12.91
C ALA A 28 -9.32 -8.80 -12.70
N ILE A 29 -10.03 -9.26 -13.74
CA ILE A 29 -11.44 -9.63 -13.66
C ILE A 29 -11.64 -10.82 -12.70
N LEU A 30 -10.80 -11.85 -12.84
CA LEU A 30 -10.85 -13.03 -11.96
C LEU A 30 -10.55 -12.70 -10.49
N LEU A 31 -9.81 -11.63 -10.22
CA LEU A 31 -9.51 -11.15 -8.87
C LEU A 31 -10.60 -10.24 -8.27
N LEU A 32 -11.61 -9.80 -9.03
CA LEU A 32 -12.67 -8.93 -8.49
C LEU A 32 -13.44 -9.56 -7.31
N PRO A 33 -13.82 -10.85 -7.34
CA PRO A 33 -14.44 -11.50 -6.17
C PRO A 33 -13.53 -11.50 -4.94
N VAL A 34 -12.22 -11.63 -5.14
CA VAL A 34 -11.21 -11.56 -4.07
C VAL A 34 -11.17 -10.16 -3.46
N CYS A 35 -11.22 -9.11 -4.29
CA CYS A 35 -11.30 -7.71 -3.82
C CYS A 35 -12.56 -7.46 -2.98
N ILE A 36 -13.72 -7.91 -3.47
CA ILE A 36 -14.99 -7.74 -2.74
C ILE A 36 -14.92 -8.47 -1.40
N GLY A 37 -14.40 -9.70 -1.39
CA GLY A 37 -14.20 -10.47 -0.17
C GLY A 37 -13.25 -9.80 0.82
N ALA A 38 -12.14 -9.24 0.32
CA ALA A 38 -11.17 -8.50 1.14
C ALA A 38 -11.79 -7.26 1.77
N GLY A 39 -12.58 -6.49 1.00
CA GLY A 39 -13.28 -5.31 1.50
C GLY A 39 -14.32 -5.64 2.57
N ARG A 40 -15.11 -6.70 2.38
CA ARG A 40 -16.06 -7.20 3.40
C ARG A 40 -15.34 -7.66 4.66
N THR A 41 -14.24 -8.37 4.50
CA THR A 41 -13.42 -8.85 5.63
C THR A 41 -12.83 -7.70 6.40
N LEU A 42 -12.31 -6.67 5.71
CA LEU A 42 -11.78 -5.47 6.36
C LEU A 42 -12.86 -4.78 7.19
N TRP A 43 -14.09 -4.69 6.66
CA TRP A 43 -15.22 -4.17 7.42
C TRP A 43 -15.52 -4.99 8.69
N MET A 44 -15.48 -6.32 8.59
CA MET A 44 -15.67 -7.21 9.75
C MET A 44 -14.55 -7.05 10.78
N VAL A 45 -13.28 -6.97 10.34
CA VAL A 45 -12.12 -6.73 11.21
C VAL A 45 -12.26 -5.39 11.93
N MET A 46 -12.61 -4.30 11.22
CA MET A 46 -12.82 -2.98 11.83
C MET A 46 -13.93 -3.01 12.87
N ARG A 47 -15.02 -3.74 12.63
CA ARG A 47 -16.09 -3.93 13.62
C ARG A 47 -15.63 -4.76 14.82
N GLY A 48 -14.87 -5.83 14.58
CA GLY A 48 -14.33 -6.71 15.63
C GLY A 48 -13.32 -6.02 16.53
N CYS A 49 -12.58 -5.02 16.04
CA CYS A 49 -11.62 -4.26 16.84
C CYS A 49 -12.28 -3.28 17.83
N GLY A 50 -13.57 -2.93 17.67
CA GLY A 50 -14.28 -2.01 18.54
C GLY A 50 -13.91 -0.52 18.36
N GLY A 51 -14.49 0.37 19.15
CA GLY A 51 -14.40 1.84 18.94
C GLY A 51 -13.58 2.64 19.95
N ALA A 52 -13.24 2.07 21.11
CA ALA A 52 -12.61 2.81 22.22
C ALA A 52 -11.46 2.01 22.85
N ASP A 53 -10.51 1.58 22.01
CA ASP A 53 -9.30 0.91 22.47
C ASP A 53 -8.10 1.87 22.46
N ILE A 54 -7.16 1.68 23.39
CA ILE A 54 -5.91 2.44 23.54
C ILE A 54 -4.97 2.34 22.32
N THR A 55 -5.27 1.42 21.40
CA THR A 55 -4.61 1.27 20.10
C THR A 55 -5.31 2.09 19.01
N LEU A 56 -6.63 1.97 18.87
CA LEU A 56 -7.36 2.57 17.75
C LEU A 56 -7.55 4.08 17.88
N VAL A 57 -7.79 4.57 19.10
CA VAL A 57 -7.99 6.01 19.33
C VAL A 57 -6.75 6.81 18.91
N PRO A 58 -5.51 6.44 19.31
CA PRO A 58 -4.32 7.14 18.82
C PRO A 58 -4.10 6.98 17.30
N ILE A 59 -4.35 5.80 16.71
CA ILE A 59 -4.26 5.62 15.24
C ILE A 59 -5.22 6.59 14.53
N ALA A 60 -6.48 6.65 14.96
CA ALA A 60 -7.49 7.54 14.39
C ALA A 60 -7.11 9.02 14.61
N ALA A 61 -6.59 9.37 15.79
CA ALA A 61 -6.11 10.71 16.07
C ALA A 61 -4.94 11.10 15.15
N GLY A 62 -3.94 10.23 14.98
CA GLY A 62 -2.83 10.45 14.06
C GLY A 62 -3.26 10.62 12.61
N ALA A 63 -4.17 9.76 12.15
CA ALA A 63 -4.79 9.89 10.84
C ALA A 63 -5.54 11.23 10.69
N GLY A 64 -6.30 11.62 11.71
CA GLY A 64 -7.01 12.91 11.78
C GLY A 64 -6.05 14.11 11.71
N CYS A 65 -4.98 14.10 12.51
CA CYS A 65 -3.94 15.13 12.47
C CYS A 65 -3.33 15.27 11.07
N TRP A 66 -3.01 14.15 10.42
CA TRP A 66 -2.51 14.18 9.06
C TRP A 66 -3.54 14.73 8.07
N VAL A 67 -4.81 14.33 8.17
CA VAL A 67 -5.87 14.84 7.28
C VAL A 67 -6.01 16.36 7.42
N VAL A 68 -5.95 16.90 8.63
CA VAL A 68 -5.93 18.34 8.88
C VAL A 68 -4.73 19.00 8.19
N ILE A 69 -3.52 18.46 8.36
CA ILE A 69 -2.30 18.93 7.67
C ILE A 69 -2.49 18.89 6.15
N TYR A 70 -2.99 17.79 5.60
CA TYR A 70 -3.18 17.60 4.17
C TYR A 70 -4.17 18.59 3.55
N LEU A 71 -5.21 18.99 4.30
CA LEU A 71 -6.23 19.93 3.85
C LEU A 71 -5.80 21.39 4.01
N LEU A 72 -5.10 21.73 5.10
CA LEU A 72 -4.80 23.11 5.46
C LEU A 72 -3.39 23.59 5.05
N LEU A 73 -2.43 22.68 4.86
CA LEU A 73 -1.04 23.02 4.54
C LEU A 73 -0.64 22.58 3.12
N PRO A 74 0.42 23.17 2.54
CA PRO A 74 0.99 22.70 1.28
C PRO A 74 1.40 21.23 1.36
N ARG A 75 0.99 20.44 0.36
CA ARG A 75 1.26 19.00 0.31
C ARG A 75 2.78 18.77 0.25
N PRO A 76 3.36 17.96 1.14
CA PRO A 76 4.81 17.72 1.18
C PRO A 76 5.24 16.74 0.07
N MET A 77 5.10 17.16 -1.19
CA MET A 77 5.28 16.28 -2.34
C MET A 77 6.72 15.75 -2.48
N TRP A 78 7.73 16.48 -1.99
CA TRP A 78 9.12 16.01 -2.02
C TRP A 78 9.32 14.76 -1.14
N ILE A 79 8.68 14.71 0.04
CA ILE A 79 8.70 13.52 0.92
C ILE A 79 8.03 12.37 0.19
N TYR A 80 6.85 12.64 -0.41
CA TYR A 80 6.16 11.62 -1.18
C TYR A 80 7.01 11.06 -2.33
N VAL A 81 7.64 11.91 -3.15
CA VAL A 81 8.48 11.46 -4.27
C VAL A 81 9.70 10.68 -3.76
N LEU A 82 10.33 11.12 -2.67
CA LEU A 82 11.42 10.37 -2.05
C LEU A 82 10.97 8.97 -1.64
N GLY A 83 9.85 8.88 -0.93
CA GLY A 83 9.28 7.59 -0.52
C GLY A 83 8.86 6.73 -1.70
N HIS A 84 8.36 7.34 -2.78
CA HIS A 84 7.96 6.66 -4.01
C HIS A 84 9.14 5.97 -4.69
N GLU A 85 10.20 6.73 -4.97
CA GLU A 85 11.40 6.19 -5.61
C GLU A 85 12.15 5.20 -4.70
N LEU A 86 12.20 5.47 -3.38
CA LEU A 86 12.84 4.56 -2.43
C LEU A 86 12.09 3.23 -2.34
N THR A 87 10.76 3.26 -2.44
CA THR A 87 9.95 2.04 -2.48
C THR A 87 10.26 1.22 -3.72
N HIS A 88 10.39 1.85 -4.91
CA HIS A 88 10.86 1.15 -6.11
C HIS A 88 12.22 0.47 -5.89
N ALA A 89 13.19 1.19 -5.33
CA ALA A 89 14.53 0.67 -5.07
C ALA A 89 14.52 -0.54 -4.11
N ILE A 90 13.78 -0.45 -3.01
CA ILE A 90 13.63 -1.55 -2.04
C ILE A 90 13.04 -2.78 -2.73
N TRP A 91 11.97 -2.62 -3.51
CA TRP A 91 11.33 -3.73 -4.19
C TRP A 91 12.23 -4.36 -5.26
N VAL A 92 13.03 -3.56 -5.97
CA VAL A 92 14.04 -4.10 -6.90
C VAL A 92 15.04 -4.99 -6.17
N TRP A 93 15.55 -4.56 -5.03
CA TRP A 93 16.45 -5.38 -4.21
C TRP A 93 15.78 -6.66 -3.71
N LEU A 94 14.53 -6.58 -3.24
CA LEU A 94 13.75 -7.75 -2.79
C LEU A 94 13.55 -8.78 -3.91
N PHE A 95 13.46 -8.34 -5.17
CA PHE A 95 13.37 -9.22 -6.34
C PHE A 95 14.75 -9.58 -6.93
N GLY A 96 15.84 -9.30 -6.22
CA GLY A 96 17.21 -9.63 -6.63
C GLY A 96 17.66 -8.86 -7.89
N GLY A 97 17.24 -7.61 -8.03
CA GLY A 97 17.77 -6.67 -9.02
C GLY A 97 18.77 -5.69 -8.39
N SER A 98 19.37 -4.86 -9.22
CA SER A 98 20.28 -3.78 -8.82
C SER A 98 19.73 -2.39 -9.16
N VAL A 99 20.07 -1.43 -8.31
CA VAL A 99 19.77 0.00 -8.51
C VAL A 99 21.04 0.67 -8.99
N LYS A 100 21.05 1.15 -10.23
CA LYS A 100 22.23 1.77 -10.87
C LYS A 100 22.32 3.27 -10.61
N LYS A 101 21.18 3.96 -10.54
CA LYS A 101 21.09 5.39 -10.20
C LYS A 101 19.81 5.67 -9.43
N PHE A 102 19.89 6.56 -8.46
CA PHE A 102 18.76 7.03 -7.65
C PHE A 102 18.72 8.55 -7.68
N LYS A 103 17.59 9.15 -8.07
CA LYS A 103 17.36 10.59 -8.00
C LYS A 103 15.93 10.86 -7.53
N ALA A 104 15.78 11.61 -6.45
CA ALA A 104 14.49 12.08 -5.95
C ALA A 104 14.56 13.61 -5.72
N THR A 105 13.70 14.38 -6.39
CA THR A 105 13.54 15.83 -6.17
C THR A 105 12.07 16.21 -6.02
N SER A 106 11.80 17.44 -5.61
CA SER A 106 10.43 17.99 -5.45
C SER A 106 9.64 18.07 -6.77
N GLU A 107 10.32 18.07 -7.92
CA GLU A 107 9.72 18.14 -9.25
C GLU A 107 9.46 16.75 -9.87
N GLY A 108 10.07 15.72 -9.30
CA GLY A 108 9.97 14.33 -9.76
C GLY A 108 11.19 13.51 -9.39
N GLY A 109 11.10 12.20 -9.58
CA GLY A 109 12.18 11.27 -9.30
C GLY A 109 12.31 10.23 -10.42
N HIS A 110 13.46 9.56 -10.45
CA HIS A 110 13.61 8.32 -11.20
C HIS A 110 14.68 7.44 -10.56
N VAL A 111 14.41 6.14 -10.53
CA VAL A 111 15.41 5.11 -10.27
C VAL A 111 15.75 4.39 -11.58
N ILE A 112 17.03 4.23 -11.88
CA ILE A 112 17.48 3.36 -12.97
C ILE A 112 17.76 1.99 -12.37
N VAL A 113 17.02 0.99 -12.83
CA VAL A 113 17.01 -0.37 -12.31
C VAL A 113 17.27 -1.34 -13.46
N ASP A 114 17.77 -2.54 -13.15
CA ASP A 114 18.03 -3.59 -14.16
C ASP A 114 16.89 -4.62 -14.28
N LYS A 115 15.95 -4.60 -13.33
CA LYS A 115 14.83 -5.54 -13.22
C LYS A 115 13.54 -4.77 -12.95
N THR A 116 12.46 -5.21 -13.59
CA THR A 116 11.12 -4.65 -13.40
C THR A 116 10.09 -5.76 -13.49
N ASN A 117 9.03 -5.65 -12.70
CA ASN A 117 7.82 -6.45 -12.78
C ASN A 117 6.65 -5.60 -12.27
N PHE A 118 5.42 -6.11 -12.35
CA PHE A 118 4.25 -5.33 -11.94
C PHE A 118 4.23 -4.99 -10.44
N LEU A 119 4.81 -5.83 -9.58
CA LEU A 119 4.89 -5.56 -8.14
C LEU A 119 5.86 -4.43 -7.86
N ILE A 120 7.03 -4.40 -8.51
CA ILE A 120 7.96 -3.28 -8.45
C ILE A 120 7.25 -2.02 -8.96
N ALA A 121 6.68 -2.06 -10.17
CA ALA A 121 6.03 -0.89 -10.76
C ALA A 121 4.89 -0.33 -9.88
N LEU A 122 4.14 -1.17 -9.20
CA LEU A 122 2.99 -0.76 -8.40
C LEU A 122 3.31 -0.59 -6.91
N SER A 123 4.51 -0.95 -6.44
CA SER A 123 4.83 -0.98 -5.01
C SER A 123 4.62 0.34 -4.29
N PRO A 124 4.96 1.52 -4.85
CA PRO A 124 4.75 2.78 -4.13
C PRO A 124 3.28 3.11 -3.85
N TYR A 125 2.35 2.49 -4.59
CA TYR A 125 0.92 2.74 -4.49
C TYR A 125 0.23 1.84 -3.45
N PHE A 126 0.87 0.75 -3.01
CA PHE A 126 0.31 -0.15 -2.02
C PHE A 126 1.19 -0.41 -0.80
N PHE A 127 2.49 -0.09 -0.87
CA PHE A 127 3.43 -0.28 0.23
C PHE A 127 3.61 1.04 0.99
N PRO A 128 3.10 1.17 2.23
CA PRO A 128 3.20 2.41 2.99
C PRO A 128 4.56 2.51 3.68
N LEU A 129 5.60 2.84 2.89
CA LEU A 129 6.99 2.88 3.35
C LEU A 129 7.17 3.59 4.70
N TYR A 130 6.60 4.77 4.87
CA TYR A 130 6.76 5.55 6.10
C TYR A 130 6.09 4.88 7.31
N ALA A 131 4.94 4.22 7.14
CA ALA A 131 4.33 3.46 8.23
C ALA A 131 5.20 2.25 8.61
N VAL A 132 5.76 1.56 7.62
CA VAL A 132 6.72 0.45 7.85
C VAL A 132 7.97 0.95 8.57
N MET A 133 8.50 2.11 8.21
CA MET A 133 9.64 2.71 8.91
C MET A 133 9.31 3.05 10.36
N VAL A 134 8.12 3.60 10.64
CA VAL A 134 7.67 3.85 12.03
C VAL A 134 7.62 2.54 12.82
N VAL A 135 7.07 1.48 12.25
CA VAL A 135 7.02 0.15 12.88
C VAL A 135 8.41 -0.43 13.11
N ALA A 136 9.31 -0.35 12.12
CA ALA A 136 10.67 -0.87 12.25
C ALA A 136 11.48 -0.12 13.32
N VAL A 137 11.44 1.22 13.31
CA VAL A 137 12.14 2.06 14.29
C VAL A 137 11.60 1.79 15.69
N PHE A 138 10.27 1.75 15.86
CA PHE A 138 9.68 1.45 17.15
C PHE A 138 10.01 0.04 17.63
N GLY A 139 9.96 -0.96 16.74
CA GLY A 139 10.30 -2.35 17.06
C GLY A 139 11.75 -2.49 17.52
N VAL A 140 12.72 -1.94 16.77
CA VAL A 140 14.13 -1.94 17.17
C VAL A 140 14.33 -1.21 18.48
N GLY A 141 13.75 -0.03 18.65
CA GLY A 141 13.90 0.71 19.90
C GLY A 141 13.22 0.04 21.09
N HIS A 142 12.11 -0.66 20.88
CA HIS A 142 11.47 -1.47 21.90
C HIS A 142 12.35 -2.65 22.33
N LEU A 143 13.03 -3.32 21.38
CA LEU A 143 13.94 -4.42 21.68
C LEU A 143 15.18 -3.96 22.46
N ILE A 144 15.73 -2.78 22.16
CA ILE A 144 16.96 -2.27 22.80
C ILE A 144 16.65 -1.57 24.13
N TRP A 145 15.60 -0.75 24.19
CA TRP A 145 15.33 0.16 25.31
C TRP A 145 13.98 -0.06 26.01
N GLY A 146 13.16 -1.03 25.58
CA GLY A 146 11.90 -1.35 26.24
C GLY A 146 10.87 -0.20 26.21
N TRP A 147 10.64 0.40 25.03
CA TRP A 147 9.75 1.55 24.77
C TRP A 147 8.24 1.36 25.06
N LYS A 148 7.88 0.66 26.14
CA LYS A 148 6.48 0.44 26.56
C LYS A 148 5.72 1.76 26.77
N ASN A 149 6.37 2.79 27.29
CA ASN A 149 5.71 4.07 27.55
C ASN A 149 5.40 4.89 26.27
N PHE A 150 5.88 4.45 25.11
CA PHE A 150 5.73 5.16 23.84
C PHE A 150 4.69 4.53 22.90
N PHE A 151 3.95 3.50 23.34
CA PHE A 151 2.93 2.84 22.50
C PHE A 151 1.87 3.80 21.96
N VAL A 152 1.41 4.77 22.75
CA VAL A 152 0.43 5.78 22.29
C VAL A 152 0.99 6.60 21.13
N TRP A 153 2.24 7.06 21.26
CA TRP A 153 2.92 7.83 20.21
C TRP A 153 3.20 6.99 18.97
N PHE A 154 3.56 5.73 19.16
CA PHE A 154 3.72 4.76 18.08
C PHE A 154 2.44 4.60 17.27
N HIS A 155 1.31 4.32 17.94
CA HIS A 155 0.00 4.18 17.30
C HIS A 155 -0.41 5.46 16.56
N LEU A 156 -0.17 6.64 17.17
CA LEU A 156 -0.41 7.93 16.54
C LEU A 156 0.43 8.10 15.26
N LEU A 157 1.73 7.83 15.31
CA LEU A 157 2.62 7.96 14.16
C LEU A 157 2.28 6.96 13.04
N VAL A 158 1.89 5.73 13.38
CA VAL A 158 1.41 4.73 12.41
C VAL A 158 0.15 5.25 11.70
N GLY A 159 -0.83 5.77 12.45
CA GLY A 159 -2.04 6.36 11.90
C GLY A 159 -1.76 7.54 10.96
N ALA A 160 -0.89 8.45 11.39
CA ALA A 160 -0.47 9.60 10.58
C ALA A 160 0.27 9.16 9.29
N ALA A 161 1.23 8.24 9.40
CA ALA A 161 2.02 7.76 8.28
C ALA A 161 1.20 6.93 7.27
N TYR A 162 0.23 6.15 7.75
CA TYR A 162 -0.67 5.42 6.86
C TYR A 162 -1.66 6.35 6.16
N ALA A 163 -2.22 7.34 6.87
CA ALA A 163 -3.06 8.37 6.25
C ALA A 163 -2.27 9.23 5.23
N PHE A 164 -1.01 9.53 5.52
CA PHE A 164 -0.07 10.14 4.56
C PHE A 164 0.01 9.31 3.27
N HIS A 165 0.25 8.00 3.39
CA HIS A 165 0.32 7.11 2.24
C HIS A 165 -0.97 7.13 1.43
N VAL A 166 -2.13 6.92 2.06
CA VAL A 166 -3.42 6.81 1.36
C VAL A 166 -3.80 8.12 0.67
N THR A 167 -3.71 9.26 1.37
CA THR A 167 -4.14 10.55 0.83
C THR A 167 -3.27 11.04 -0.33
N LEU A 168 -1.94 10.90 -0.25
CA LEU A 168 -1.04 11.31 -1.33
C LEU A 168 -1.06 10.32 -2.50
N THR A 169 -1.22 9.03 -2.23
CA THR A 169 -1.51 8.05 -3.30
C THR A 169 -2.79 8.43 -4.04
N ALA A 170 -3.89 8.68 -3.32
CA ALA A 170 -5.14 9.14 -3.92
C ALA A 170 -4.99 10.46 -4.70
N HIS A 171 -4.13 11.37 -4.25
CA HIS A 171 -3.83 12.61 -4.97
C HIS A 171 -3.12 12.33 -6.30
N VAL A 172 -2.08 11.49 -6.29
CA VAL A 172 -1.28 11.19 -7.48
C VAL A 172 -2.02 10.31 -8.48
N LEU A 173 -2.91 9.42 -8.02
CA LEU A 173 -3.78 8.61 -8.88
C LEU A 173 -4.75 9.44 -9.76
N LYS A 174 -5.00 10.71 -9.43
CA LYS A 174 -5.78 11.63 -10.27
C LYS A 174 -5.03 12.08 -11.52
N THR A 175 -3.75 11.75 -11.63
CA THR A 175 -2.90 12.07 -12.77
C THR A 175 -2.47 10.79 -13.49
N GLN A 176 -2.16 10.89 -14.79
CA GLN A 176 -1.68 9.73 -15.53
C GLN A 176 -0.25 9.36 -15.13
N GLN A 177 -0.10 8.18 -14.53
CA GLN A 177 1.16 7.62 -14.08
C GLN A 177 1.66 6.55 -15.06
N SER A 178 2.94 6.61 -15.44
CA SER A 178 3.54 5.62 -16.34
C SER A 178 3.56 4.22 -15.72
N ASP A 179 3.78 4.16 -14.40
CA ASP A 179 3.80 2.92 -13.63
C ASP A 179 2.45 2.18 -13.76
N ILE A 180 1.32 2.90 -13.69
CA ILE A 180 -0.04 2.34 -13.83
C ILE A 180 -0.38 2.03 -15.28
N THR A 181 -0.15 2.97 -16.19
CA THR A 181 -0.52 2.80 -17.60
C THR A 181 0.26 1.70 -18.29
N SER A 182 1.49 1.42 -17.84
CA SER A 182 2.31 0.30 -18.32
C SER A 182 1.70 -1.07 -17.97
N GLN A 183 1.02 -1.19 -16.83
CA GLN A 183 0.42 -2.46 -16.39
C GLN A 183 -1.05 -2.61 -16.82
N GLY A 184 -1.74 -1.50 -17.11
CA GLY A 184 -3.17 -1.46 -17.42
C GLY A 184 -3.98 -1.01 -16.20
N TYR A 185 -4.99 -0.17 -16.42
CA TYR A 185 -5.71 0.50 -15.33
C TYR A 185 -6.43 -0.45 -14.39
N LEU A 186 -7.24 -1.39 -14.91
CA LEU A 186 -8.01 -2.31 -14.05
C LEU A 186 -7.09 -3.21 -13.23
N PHE A 187 -6.09 -3.80 -13.86
CA PHE A 187 -5.11 -4.65 -13.18
C PHE A 187 -4.36 -3.87 -12.08
N SER A 188 -3.92 -2.65 -12.39
CA SER A 188 -3.26 -1.81 -11.39
C SER A 188 -4.20 -1.47 -10.23
N ALA A 189 -5.46 -1.10 -10.51
CA ALA A 189 -6.44 -0.78 -9.49
C ALA A 189 -6.70 -1.96 -8.54
N VAL A 190 -6.83 -3.17 -9.08
CA VAL A 190 -7.00 -4.41 -8.31
C VAL A 190 -5.79 -4.68 -7.41
N VAL A 191 -4.57 -4.62 -7.95
CA VAL A 191 -3.34 -4.86 -7.18
C VAL A 191 -3.15 -3.79 -6.10
N ILE A 192 -3.37 -2.52 -6.43
CA ILE A 192 -3.25 -1.41 -5.48
C ILE A 192 -4.26 -1.55 -4.35
N PHE A 193 -5.52 -1.87 -4.69
CA PHE A 193 -6.57 -2.10 -3.71
C PHE A 193 -6.23 -3.27 -2.79
N LEU A 194 -5.91 -4.43 -3.35
CA LEU A 194 -5.59 -5.63 -2.57
C LEU A 194 -4.38 -5.40 -1.66
N GLY A 195 -3.32 -4.75 -2.15
CA GLY A 195 -2.14 -4.46 -1.34
C GLY A 195 -2.45 -3.54 -0.16
N ASN A 196 -3.19 -2.45 -0.35
CA ASN A 196 -3.61 -1.57 0.74
C ASN A 196 -4.53 -2.26 1.75
N VAL A 197 -5.51 -3.04 1.25
CA VAL A 197 -6.42 -3.78 2.12
C VAL A 197 -5.67 -4.86 2.90
N LEU A 198 -4.71 -5.56 2.29
CA LEU A 198 -3.85 -6.53 2.96
C LEU A 198 -3.03 -5.91 4.09
N VAL A 199 -2.47 -4.72 3.88
CA VAL A 199 -1.76 -3.98 4.94
C VAL A 199 -2.67 -3.76 6.15
N LEU A 200 -3.93 -3.38 5.92
CA LEU A 200 -4.89 -3.19 7.02
C LEU A 200 -5.36 -4.51 7.63
N LEU A 201 -5.64 -5.52 6.81
CA LEU A 201 -6.08 -6.84 7.26
C LEU A 201 -5.04 -7.55 8.11
N VAL A 202 -3.75 -7.29 7.88
CA VAL A 202 -2.67 -7.82 8.72
C VAL A 202 -2.36 -6.86 9.87
N GLY A 203 -2.26 -5.56 9.58
CA GLY A 203 -1.85 -4.55 10.56
C GLY A 203 -2.83 -4.38 11.71
N LEU A 204 -4.14 -4.33 11.46
CA LEU A 204 -5.14 -4.13 12.52
C LEU A 204 -5.19 -5.30 13.51
N PRO A 205 -5.26 -6.58 13.09
CA PRO A 205 -5.08 -7.72 13.98
C PRO A 205 -3.81 -7.66 14.83
N LEU A 206 -2.66 -7.38 14.21
CA LEU A 206 -1.37 -7.36 14.93
C LEU A 206 -1.26 -6.23 15.94
N LEU A 207 -1.87 -5.07 15.67
CA LEU A 207 -1.82 -3.92 16.56
C LEU A 207 -2.85 -3.98 17.69
N THR A 208 -4.04 -4.54 17.41
CA THR A 208 -5.16 -4.53 18.36
C THR A 208 -5.27 -5.83 19.17
N ALA A 209 -4.78 -6.95 18.63
CA ALA A 209 -4.96 -8.30 19.19
C ALA A 209 -6.43 -8.64 19.51
N LYS A 210 -7.40 -8.01 18.80
CA LYS A 210 -8.85 -8.26 18.97
C LYS A 210 -9.40 -9.31 18.02
N VAL A 211 -8.77 -9.45 16.85
CA VAL A 211 -9.11 -10.44 15.84
C VAL A 211 -7.84 -11.16 15.48
N ASP A 212 -7.85 -12.49 15.53
CA ASP A 212 -6.69 -13.30 15.16
C ASP A 212 -6.53 -13.37 13.63
N LEU A 213 -5.28 -13.51 13.16
CA LEU A 213 -4.99 -13.62 11.72
C LEU A 213 -5.67 -14.83 11.06
N THR A 214 -5.81 -15.94 11.79
CA THR A 214 -6.50 -17.14 11.30
C THR A 214 -7.99 -16.88 11.08
N THR A 215 -8.66 -16.22 12.03
CA THR A 215 -10.05 -15.79 11.91
C THR A 215 -10.24 -14.82 10.74
N MET A 216 -9.35 -13.83 10.61
CA MET A 216 -9.36 -12.89 9.49
C MET A 216 -9.23 -13.62 8.14
N LEU A 217 -8.31 -14.57 8.02
CA LEU A 217 -8.14 -15.37 6.79
C LEU A 217 -9.37 -16.23 6.50
N GLY A 218 -9.98 -16.84 7.52
CA GLY A 218 -11.23 -17.58 7.40
C GLY A 218 -12.36 -16.73 6.83
N TRP A 219 -12.59 -15.54 7.40
CA TRP A 219 -13.57 -14.58 6.88
C TRP A 219 -13.28 -14.15 5.45
N TRP A 220 -12.01 -13.97 5.08
CA TRP A 220 -11.69 -13.62 3.71
C TRP A 220 -12.05 -14.73 2.73
N PHE A 221 -11.69 -15.97 3.06
CA PHE A 221 -12.03 -17.13 2.24
C PHE A 221 -13.55 -17.29 2.10
N GLU A 222 -14.29 -17.22 3.21
CA GLU A 222 -15.76 -17.31 3.23
C GLU A 222 -16.39 -16.19 2.39
N ASN A 223 -16.01 -14.93 2.61
CA ASN A 223 -16.57 -13.80 1.87
C ASN A 223 -16.25 -13.87 0.37
N THR A 224 -15.06 -14.32 -0.02
CA THR A 224 -14.72 -14.53 -1.43
C THR A 224 -15.52 -15.68 -2.02
N GLY A 225 -15.65 -16.80 -1.31
CA GLY A 225 -16.46 -17.95 -1.73
C GLY A 225 -17.92 -17.60 -1.94
N GLU A 226 -18.51 -16.80 -1.03
CA GLU A 226 -19.87 -16.30 -1.18
C GLU A 226 -20.05 -15.45 -2.44
N VAL A 227 -19.10 -14.57 -2.76
CA VAL A 227 -19.18 -13.72 -3.95
C VAL A 227 -19.13 -14.59 -5.21
N ILE A 228 -18.21 -15.56 -5.25
CA ILE A 228 -18.10 -16.50 -6.37
C ILE A 228 -19.39 -17.32 -6.53
N HIS A 229 -19.94 -17.86 -5.44
CA HIS A 229 -21.18 -18.64 -5.46
C HIS A 229 -22.37 -17.82 -5.94
N ARG A 230 -22.50 -16.56 -5.49
CA ARG A 230 -23.56 -15.66 -5.96
C ARG A 230 -23.43 -15.36 -7.45
N LEU A 231 -22.21 -15.10 -7.94
CA LEU A 231 -21.96 -14.90 -9.36
C LEU A 231 -22.31 -16.14 -10.18
N GLY A 232 -21.95 -17.33 -9.69
CA GLY A 232 -22.27 -18.61 -10.34
C GLY A 232 -23.77 -18.94 -10.38
N LYS A 233 -24.60 -18.29 -9.56
CA LYS A 233 -26.07 -18.42 -9.65
C LYS A 233 -26.73 -17.44 -10.62
N MET A 234 -26.00 -16.41 -11.07
CA MET A 234 -26.51 -15.39 -11.99
C MET A 234 -26.35 -15.75 -13.47
N PHE A 235 -25.57 -16.79 -13.77
CA PHE A 235 -25.31 -17.33 -15.10
C PHE A 235 -25.67 -18.82 -15.13
#